data_AF-A0A8D0L761-F1
#
_entry.id   AF-A0A8D0L761-F1
#
_cell.length_a   1.000
_cell.length_b   1.000
_cell.length_c   1.000
_cell.angle_alpha   90.00
_cell.angle_beta   90.00
_cell.angle_gamma   90.00
#
_symmetry.space_group_name_H-M   'P 1'
#
loop_
_entity.id
_entity.type
_entity.pdbx_description
1 polymer ?
#
loop_
_entity_poly.entity_id
_entity_poly.type
_entity_poly.pdbx_seq_one_letter_code
_entity_poly.pdbx_strand_id
1 'polypeptide(L)'
;MWGVGTLLRGAARGARVQVSSFFATGPRQPDGTFYEFRTYTIKPAKMKDFLELTNTNIHLRTAHSKLVGYWTPELGGLNKVLHVWKYGMHSIPS
;
A
#
# COMPACT_ATOMS: atom_id res chain seq x y z
N MET A 1 -56.73 -20.41 32.80
CA MET A 1 -56.44 -20.76 31.39
C MET A 1 -56.26 -19.44 30.62
N TRP A 2 -55.38 -19.41 29.61
CA TRP A 2 -54.86 -18.25 28.85
C TRP A 2 -53.53 -17.69 29.37
N GLY A 3 -52.44 -18.12 28.73
CA GLY A 3 -51.11 -17.56 28.91
C GLY A 3 -50.77 -16.53 27.83
N VAL A 4 -49.70 -15.78 28.05
CA VAL A 4 -48.87 -15.18 27.01
C VAL A 4 -47.42 -15.22 27.50
N GLY A 5 -46.62 -16.12 26.93
CA GLY A 5 -45.18 -16.12 27.10
C GLY A 5 -44.56 -14.98 26.30
N THR A 6 -43.84 -14.09 26.96
CA THR A 6 -43.03 -13.08 26.28
C THR A 6 -41.61 -13.62 26.14
N LEU A 7 -41.26 -14.05 24.92
CA LEU A 7 -39.89 -14.35 24.54
C LEU A 7 -39.05 -13.07 24.57
N LEU A 8 -38.10 -12.98 25.49
CA LEU A 8 -37.07 -11.94 25.47
C LEU A 8 -36.14 -12.22 24.27
N ARG A 9 -36.24 -11.39 23.22
CA ARG A 9 -35.30 -11.40 22.09
C ARG A 9 -33.92 -11.00 22.59
N GLY A 10 -32.98 -11.94 22.57
CA GLY A 10 -31.57 -11.67 22.78
C GLY A 10 -31.04 -10.74 21.68
N ALA A 11 -30.57 -9.56 22.07
CA ALA A 11 -29.77 -8.70 21.21
C ALA A 11 -28.30 -9.12 21.31
N ALA A 12 -27.89 -10.07 20.46
CA ALA A 12 -26.47 -10.37 20.27
C ALA A 12 -25.84 -9.16 19.56
N ARG A 13 -25.19 -8.28 20.33
CA ARG A 13 -24.33 -7.22 19.79
C ARG A 13 -23.13 -7.91 19.14
N GLY A 14 -23.14 -7.99 17.81
CA GLY A 14 -21.98 -8.43 17.04
C GLY A 14 -20.79 -7.51 17.36
N ALA A 15 -19.85 -8.01 18.15
CA ALA A 15 -18.62 -7.31 18.44
C ALA A 15 -17.81 -7.22 17.14
N ARG A 16 -17.66 -6.01 16.61
CA ARG A 16 -16.74 -5.72 15.51
C ARG A 16 -15.33 -5.99 16.01
N VAL A 17 -14.70 -7.07 15.54
CA VAL A 17 -13.30 -7.36 15.82
C VAL A 17 -12.47 -6.27 15.16
N GLN A 18 -11.98 -5.32 15.96
CA GLN A 18 -11.03 -4.32 15.51
C GLN A 18 -9.64 -4.93 15.55
N VAL A 19 -9.16 -5.37 14.39
CA VAL A 19 -7.77 -5.83 14.23
C VAL A 19 -6.86 -4.62 14.33
N SER A 20 -6.24 -4.45 15.50
CA SER A 20 -5.14 -3.52 15.72
C SER A 20 -3.88 -4.07 15.05
N SER A 21 -3.27 -3.32 14.13
CA SER A 21 -2.00 -3.69 13.52
C SER A 21 -0.85 -3.17 14.40
N PHE A 22 -0.06 -4.08 14.96
CA PHE A 22 1.00 -3.79 15.94
C PHE A 22 2.24 -3.05 15.39
N PHE A 23 2.24 -2.61 14.13
CA PHE A 23 3.42 -2.03 13.49
C PHE A 23 3.38 -0.50 13.31
N ALA A 24 2.30 0.18 13.72
CA ALA A 24 2.20 1.64 13.63
C ALA A 24 2.44 2.28 15.00
N THR A 25 3.69 2.56 15.35
CA THR A 25 4.10 3.22 16.60
C THR A 25 4.15 4.76 16.52
N GLY A 26 3.78 5.34 15.37
CA GLY A 26 3.78 6.79 15.16
C GLY A 26 2.37 7.39 15.08
N PRO A 27 2.23 8.71 15.32
CA PRO A 27 0.97 9.41 15.07
C PRO A 27 0.54 9.19 13.62
N ARG A 28 -0.75 8.91 13.41
CA ARG A 28 -1.32 8.79 12.07
C ARG A 28 -1.08 10.12 11.35
N GLN A 29 -0.44 10.04 10.18
CA GLN A 29 -0.16 11.23 9.38
C GLN A 29 -1.49 11.94 9.07
N PRO A 30 -1.63 13.25 9.36
CA PRO A 30 -2.90 13.98 9.23
C PRO A 30 -3.32 14.17 7.77
N ASP A 31 -2.34 14.19 6.88
CA ASP A 31 -2.54 14.31 5.45
C ASP A 31 -2.91 12.94 4.89
N GLY A 32 -3.93 12.86 4.05
CA GLY A 32 -4.30 11.64 3.33
C GLY A 32 -3.24 11.23 2.31
N THR A 33 -1.96 11.21 2.68
CA THR A 33 -0.83 10.82 1.87
C THR A 33 -0.62 9.31 2.00
N PHE A 34 -0.52 8.64 0.85
CA PHE A 34 -0.20 7.22 0.74
C PHE A 34 1.14 7.04 0.05
N TYR A 35 1.89 6.03 0.49
CA TYR A 35 3.15 5.63 -0.12
C TYR A 35 3.00 4.25 -0.73
N GLU A 36 3.34 4.13 -2.01
CA GLU A 36 3.38 2.86 -2.72
C GLU A 36 4.83 2.40 -2.84
N PHE A 37 5.13 1.26 -2.23
CA PHE A 37 6.42 0.58 -2.35
C PHE A 37 6.33 -0.47 -3.45
N ARG A 38 7.12 -0.31 -4.50
CA ARG A 38 7.17 -1.24 -5.63
C ARG A 38 8.54 -1.86 -5.74
N THR A 39 8.60 -3.19 -5.62
CA THR A 39 9.82 -3.96 -5.81
C THR A 39 9.67 -4.83 -7.04
N TYR A 40 10.55 -4.66 -8.01
CA TYR A 40 10.62 -5.48 -9.21
C TYR A 40 11.79 -6.44 -9.12
N THR A 41 11.54 -7.71 -9.46
CA THR A 41 12.59 -8.69 -9.74
C THR A 41 12.76 -8.76 -11.24
N ILE A 42 13.88 -8.25 -11.73
CA ILE A 42 14.21 -8.16 -13.16
C ILE A 42 14.99 -9.41 -13.57
N LYS A 43 14.77 -9.88 -14.80
CA LYS A 43 15.60 -10.95 -15.38
C LYS A 43 17.05 -10.44 -15.46
N PRO A 44 18.07 -11.20 -15.02
CA PRO A 44 19.44 -10.69 -14.94
C PRO A 44 19.98 -10.07 -16.24
N ALA A 45 19.75 -10.73 -17.37
CA ALA A 45 20.16 -10.25 -18.69
C ALA A 45 19.46 -8.96 -19.16
N LYS A 46 18.40 -8.52 -18.47
CA LYS A 46 17.57 -7.36 -18.82
C LYS A 46 17.69 -6.19 -17.84
N MET A 47 18.57 -6.29 -16.83
CA MET A 47 18.72 -5.23 -15.84
C MET A 47 19.17 -3.91 -16.47
N LYS A 48 20.17 -3.96 -17.37
CA LYS A 48 20.66 -2.77 -18.08
C LYS A 48 19.57 -2.13 -18.94
N ASP A 49 18.94 -2.92 -19.81
CA ASP A 49 17.82 -2.47 -20.66
C ASP A 49 16.70 -1.83 -19.83
N PHE A 50 16.38 -2.41 -18.66
CA PHE A 50 15.36 -1.89 -17.76
C PHE A 50 15.73 -0.52 -17.18
N LEU A 51 16.99 -0.33 -16.77
CA LEU A 51 17.47 0.96 -16.24
C LEU A 51 17.47 2.04 -17.32
N GLU A 52 17.90 1.72 -18.54
CA GLU A 52 17.88 2.64 -19.68
C GLU A 52 16.46 3.05 -20.06
N LEU A 53 15.54 2.07 -20.16
CA LEU A 53 14.14 2.32 -20.44
C LEU A 53 13.50 3.19 -19.36
N THR A 54 13.84 2.93 -18.09
CA THR A 54 13.37 3.72 -16.96
C THR A 54 13.88 5.16 -17.06
N ASN A 55 15.19 5.37 -17.24
CA ASN A 55 15.75 6.73 -17.36
C ASN A 55 15.09 7.52 -18.48
N THR A 56 14.78 6.85 -19.59
CA THR A 56 14.12 7.48 -20.74
C THR A 56 12.66 7.83 -20.44
N ASN A 57 11.90 6.94 -19.79
CA ASN A 57 10.43 7.04 -19.73
C ASN A 57 9.87 7.40 -18.36
N ILE A 58 10.68 7.50 -17.31
CA ILE A 58 10.18 7.76 -15.95
C ILE A 58 9.43 9.09 -15.83
N HIS A 59 9.77 10.06 -16.70
CA HIS A 59 9.10 11.35 -16.79
C HIS A 59 7.59 11.22 -17.04
N LEU A 60 7.17 10.23 -17.83
CA LEU A 60 5.76 9.95 -18.11
C LEU A 60 5.00 9.57 -16.84
N ARG A 61 5.64 8.81 -15.94
CA ARG A 61 5.02 8.43 -14.67
C ARG A 61 5.10 9.55 -13.63
N THR A 62 6.20 10.30 -13.60
CA THR A 62 6.33 11.43 -12.66
C THR A 62 5.36 12.57 -12.96
N ALA A 63 4.78 12.62 -14.16
CA ALA A 63 3.68 13.53 -14.50
C ALA A 63 2.39 13.23 -13.70
N HIS A 64 2.20 11.98 -13.23
CA HIS A 64 1.00 11.55 -12.50
C HIS A 64 1.27 11.26 -11.02
N SER A 65 2.50 10.87 -10.67
CA SER A 65 2.86 10.42 -9.32
C SER A 65 4.20 11.00 -8.89
N LYS A 66 4.28 11.51 -7.66
CA LYS A 66 5.55 12.02 -7.15
C LYS A 66 6.48 10.85 -6.80
N LEU A 67 7.62 10.76 -7.47
CA LEU A 67 8.69 9.82 -7.12
C LEU A 67 9.37 10.30 -5.83
N VAL A 68 9.41 9.44 -4.82
CA VAL A 68 10.11 9.69 -3.55
C VAL A 68 11.54 9.17 -3.63
N GLY A 69 11.74 8.04 -4.28
CA GLY A 69 13.08 7.57 -4.61
C GLY A 69 13.10 6.26 -5.36
N TYR A 70 14.31 5.93 -5.80
CA TYR A 70 14.60 4.85 -6.73
C TYR A 70 15.94 4.22 -6.33
N TRP A 71 15.95 2.90 -6.11
CA TRP A 71 17.15 2.19 -5.66
C TRP A 71 17.31 0.84 -6.36
N THR A 72 18.56 0.46 -6.58
CA THR A 72 18.98 -0.89 -6.96
C THR A 72 19.85 -1.45 -5.82
N PRO A 73 19.43 -2.49 -5.09
CA PRO A 73 20.20 -3.00 -3.97
C PRO A 73 21.45 -3.74 -4.48
N GLU A 74 22.61 -3.33 -3.98
CA GLU A 74 23.91 -3.90 -4.35
C GLU A 74 24.22 -5.20 -3.58
N LEU A 75 23.79 -5.28 -2.32
CA LEU A 75 24.02 -6.42 -1.44
C LEU A 75 22.75 -7.27 -1.28
N GLY A 76 22.85 -8.57 -1.56
CA GLY A 76 21.78 -9.56 -1.33
C GLY A 76 20.57 -9.48 -2.26
N GLY A 77 20.53 -8.52 -3.20
CA GLY A 77 19.36 -8.22 -4.04
C GLY A 77 19.68 -7.98 -5.52
N LEU A 78 20.64 -8.71 -6.10
CA LEU A 78 20.99 -8.57 -7.52
C LEU A 78 19.74 -8.65 -8.41
N ASN A 79 19.66 -7.73 -9.38
CA ASN A 79 18.54 -7.60 -10.33
C ASN A 79 17.19 -7.21 -9.71
N LYS A 80 17.20 -6.57 -8.54
CA LYS A 80 15.99 -5.96 -7.98
C LYS A 80 16.00 -4.45 -8.15
N VAL A 81 14.82 -3.88 -8.19
CA VAL A 81 14.65 -2.42 -8.18
C VAL A 81 13.51 -2.05 -7.25
N LEU A 82 13.76 -1.12 -6.34
CA LEU A 82 12.77 -0.59 -5.40
C LEU A 82 12.46 0.86 -5.77
N HIS A 83 11.18 1.17 -5.99
CA HIS A 83 10.71 2.55 -6.14
C HIS A 83 9.66 2.86 -5.07
N VAL A 84 9.67 4.10 -4.60
CA VAL A 84 8.66 4.60 -3.68
C VAL A 84 7.94 5.77 -4.32
N TRP A 85 6.60 5.71 -4.35
CA TRP A 85 5.74 6.73 -4.96
C TRP A 85 4.81 7.32 -3.91
N LYS A 86 4.65 8.65 -3.94
CA LYS A 86 3.74 9.38 -3.07
C LYS A 86 2.45 9.72 -3.83
N TYR A 87 1.32 9.38 -3.22
CA TYR A 87 -0.03 9.69 -3.67
C TYR A 87 -0.79 10.49 -2.62
N GLY A 88 -1.72 11.32 -3.05
CA GLY A 88 -2.74 11.93 -2.18
C GLY A 88 -4.03 11.11 -2.17
N MET A 89 -4.87 11.26 -1.16
CA MET A 89 -6.13 10.50 -1.03
C MET A 89 -7.04 10.74 -2.23
N HIS A 90 -7.05 11.94 -2.78
CA HIS A 90 -7.81 12.29 -3.98
C HIS A 90 -7.29 11.63 -5.28
N SER A 91 -6.14 10.94 -5.24
CA SER A 91 -5.53 10.29 -6.41
C SER A 91 -5.73 8.77 -6.44
N ILE A 92 -6.39 8.21 -5.43
CA ILE A 92 -6.76 6.79 -5.39
C ILE A 92 -8.24 6.68 -5.79
N PRO A 93 -8.59 5.97 -6.89
CA PRO A 93 -9.99 5.74 -7.26
C PRO A 93 -10.72 5.00 -6.13
N SER A 94 -11.92 5.45 -5.78
CA SER A 94 -12.82 4.84 -4.78
C SER A 94 -13.31 3.47 -5.21
#